data_AF-A0AB37K5H2-F1
#
_entry.id   AF-A0AB37K5H2-F1
#
_cell.length_a   1.000
_cell.length_b   1.000
_cell.length_c   1.000
_cell.angle_alpha   90.00
_cell.angle_beta   90.00
_cell.angle_gamma   90.00
#
_symmetry.space_group_name_H-M   'P 1'
#
loop_
_entity.id
_entity.type
_entity.pdbx_description
1 polymer ?
#
loop_
_entity_poly.entity_id
_entity_poly.type
_entity_poly.pdbx_seq_one_letter_code
_entity_poly.pdbx_strand_id
1 'polypeptide(L)'
;MIKISTRFDAGSVVVKDLTDPSNIRLALRPDNASDFAQWFYFRLQGAAYQNCIMHFDNAAEAAYPKGWEGYQACASYDRRNWFRVPTSYENGVLTVNHTPLSNSVYYAYFEPYSEEQHLNLLGDAQGSGLCRIDDLGSTVQGRDINLLTIGNQVESDLKIWITARQHPGETMAEWFVEGLLGRLLDHQDATARTLLDRATFYIVPNMNPDGSALGNLRTNAAGANLNREWENPTLEKSPEVFFVREKMLETGVDLFLDIHGDEGLPFVFVAGTEGVPNYNPRISALETQFKTALLNASPDFQDEYGYEKDAPGQANVTLATNWVGNRFNCLAYTLEMPFKDNANLPDDDFGWNGQRSLRLGEAALSAILNVIGDLR
;
A
#
# COMPACT_ATOMS: atom_id res chain seq x y z
N MET A 1 -13.60 -20.37 -27.04
CA MET A 1 -14.61 -19.61 -26.29
C MET A 1 -13.88 -18.90 -25.17
N ILE A 2 -14.01 -17.57 -25.10
CA ILE A 2 -13.36 -16.77 -24.07
C ILE A 2 -14.10 -16.92 -22.75
N LYS A 3 -13.37 -16.87 -21.63
CA LYS A 3 -13.92 -16.85 -20.28
C LYS A 3 -13.16 -15.84 -19.42
N ILE A 4 -13.88 -15.10 -18.59
CA ILE A 4 -13.31 -14.33 -17.48
C ILE A 4 -13.65 -14.99 -16.15
N SER A 5 -12.67 -15.09 -15.25
CA SER A 5 -12.83 -15.62 -13.89
C SER A 5 -12.27 -14.65 -12.84
N THR A 6 -12.91 -14.59 -11.68
CA THR A 6 -12.51 -13.78 -10.50
C THR A 6 -12.57 -14.58 -9.20
N ARG A 7 -12.84 -15.89 -9.25
CA ARG A 7 -12.95 -16.74 -8.05
C ARG A 7 -11.58 -17.15 -7.52
N PHE A 8 -10.82 -16.16 -7.05
CA PHE A 8 -9.51 -16.28 -6.42
C PHE A 8 -9.25 -15.01 -5.60
N ASP A 9 -8.22 -15.05 -4.76
CA ASP A 9 -7.78 -13.94 -3.90
C ASP A 9 -7.65 -12.61 -4.67
N ALA A 10 -8.20 -11.54 -4.10
CA ALA A 10 -8.30 -10.19 -4.64
C ALA A 10 -9.07 -10.06 -5.97
N GLY A 11 -9.68 -11.14 -6.49
CA GLY A 11 -10.36 -11.16 -7.78
C GLY A 11 -11.61 -10.29 -7.82
N SER A 12 -11.63 -9.30 -8.71
CA SER A 12 -12.70 -8.31 -8.82
C SER A 12 -12.89 -7.83 -10.27
N VAL A 13 -14.05 -8.12 -10.87
CA VAL A 13 -14.60 -7.46 -12.07
C VAL A 13 -16.04 -7.95 -12.28
N VAL A 14 -16.88 -7.13 -12.90
CA VAL A 14 -18.21 -7.54 -13.38
C VAL A 14 -18.16 -7.70 -14.90
N VAL A 15 -18.52 -8.88 -15.39
CA VAL A 15 -18.61 -9.15 -16.83
C VAL A 15 -20.00 -8.75 -17.33
N LYS A 16 -20.06 -7.88 -18.36
CA LYS A 16 -21.31 -7.47 -19.03
C LYS A 16 -21.49 -8.21 -20.36
N ASP A 17 -20.44 -8.32 -21.15
CA ASP A 17 -20.45 -9.03 -22.43
C ASP A 17 -19.06 -9.63 -22.77
N LEU A 18 -19.05 -10.87 -23.26
CA LEU A 18 -17.86 -11.63 -23.71
C LEU A 18 -18.06 -12.30 -25.07
N THR A 19 -19.09 -11.91 -25.81
CA THR A 19 -19.43 -12.54 -27.10
C THR A 19 -18.43 -12.18 -28.20
N ASP A 20 -17.90 -10.96 -28.17
CA ASP A 20 -16.91 -10.45 -29.12
C ASP A 20 -15.60 -10.05 -28.41
N PRO A 21 -14.48 -10.73 -28.70
CA PRO A 21 -13.18 -10.40 -28.13
C PRO A 21 -12.70 -8.98 -28.46
N SER A 22 -13.13 -8.42 -29.58
CA SER A 22 -12.83 -7.03 -29.96
C SER A 22 -13.75 -5.99 -29.32
N ASN A 23 -14.69 -6.42 -28.47
CA ASN A 23 -15.62 -5.55 -27.75
C ASN A 23 -16.08 -6.20 -26.43
N ILE A 24 -15.13 -6.60 -25.58
CA ILE A 24 -15.41 -7.13 -24.25
C ILE A 24 -15.93 -6.00 -23.36
N ARG A 25 -17.09 -6.20 -22.72
CA ARG A 25 -17.71 -5.19 -21.84
C ARG A 25 -17.62 -5.63 -20.39
N LEU A 26 -17.02 -4.77 -19.57
CA LEU A 26 -16.74 -4.97 -18.15
C LEU A 26 -17.29 -3.78 -17.35
N ALA A 27 -17.43 -3.97 -16.05
CA ALA A 27 -17.61 -2.90 -15.09
C ALA A 27 -16.75 -3.18 -13.85
N LEU A 28 -16.27 -2.12 -13.23
CA LEU A 28 -15.67 -2.15 -11.90
C LEU A 28 -16.72 -2.64 -10.91
N ARG A 29 -16.35 -3.58 -10.04
CA ARG A 29 -17.17 -4.02 -8.94
C ARG A 29 -16.95 -3.06 -7.76
N PRO A 30 -18.00 -2.54 -7.12
CA PRO A 30 -17.84 -1.84 -5.85
C PRO A 30 -17.22 -2.74 -4.79
N ASP A 31 -16.56 -2.12 -3.81
CA ASP A 31 -16.16 -2.73 -2.56
C ASP A 31 -17.33 -3.50 -1.95
N ASN A 32 -17.06 -4.60 -1.24
CA ASN A 32 -18.10 -5.55 -0.84
C ASN A 32 -19.23 -4.94 0.01
N ALA A 33 -18.93 -3.87 0.76
CA ALA A 33 -19.84 -3.19 1.68
C ALA A 33 -19.73 -1.66 1.58
N SER A 34 -19.28 -1.14 0.44
CA SER A 34 -19.15 0.31 0.17
C SER A 34 -19.32 0.60 -1.31
N ASP A 35 -19.65 1.85 -1.65
CA ASP A 35 -19.81 2.29 -3.05
C ASP A 35 -18.47 2.60 -3.75
N PHE A 36 -17.34 2.58 -3.01
CA PHE A 36 -16.01 2.75 -3.63
C PHE A 36 -15.76 1.69 -4.70
N ALA A 37 -15.31 2.09 -5.89
CA ALA A 37 -14.93 1.18 -6.97
C ALA A 37 -13.72 1.74 -7.71
N GLN A 38 -12.66 0.93 -7.88
CA GLN A 38 -11.47 1.26 -8.69
C GLN A 38 -10.65 -0.01 -8.97
N TRP A 39 -10.40 -0.81 -7.93
CA TRP A 39 -9.64 -2.06 -8.03
C TRP A 39 -10.33 -3.04 -8.98
N PHE A 40 -9.55 -3.65 -9.85
CA PHE A 40 -9.94 -4.80 -10.64
C PHE A 40 -8.81 -5.83 -10.65
N TYR A 41 -9.18 -7.10 -10.71
CA TYR A 41 -8.26 -8.20 -10.92
C TYR A 41 -9.02 -9.41 -11.46
N PHE A 42 -8.69 -9.87 -12.66
CA PHE A 42 -9.37 -11.00 -13.28
C PHE A 42 -8.46 -11.81 -14.20
N ARG A 43 -8.88 -13.04 -14.49
CA ARG A 43 -8.20 -13.95 -15.43
C ARG A 43 -9.01 -14.07 -16.71
N LEU A 44 -8.41 -13.72 -17.84
CA LEU A 44 -8.93 -13.97 -19.19
C LEU A 44 -8.38 -15.31 -19.72
N GLN A 45 -9.26 -16.13 -20.26
CA GLN A 45 -8.94 -17.47 -20.76
C GLN A 45 -9.40 -17.68 -22.21
N GLY A 46 -8.63 -18.45 -22.98
CA GLY A 46 -9.00 -18.89 -24.34
C GLY A 46 -8.83 -17.82 -25.42
N ALA A 47 -7.96 -16.83 -25.18
CA ALA A 47 -7.76 -15.65 -26.02
C ALA A 47 -6.32 -15.53 -26.58
N ALA A 48 -5.57 -16.64 -26.67
CA ALA A 48 -4.21 -16.61 -27.20
C ALA A 48 -4.19 -16.09 -28.64
N TYR A 49 -3.29 -15.14 -28.91
CA TYR A 49 -3.06 -14.50 -30.20
C TYR A 49 -4.28 -13.80 -30.79
N GLN A 50 -5.28 -13.51 -29.96
CA GLN A 50 -6.48 -12.78 -30.35
C GLN A 50 -6.46 -11.39 -29.73
N ASN A 51 -6.61 -10.35 -30.55
CA ASN A 51 -6.71 -9.00 -30.02
C ASN A 51 -7.97 -8.86 -29.17
N CYS A 52 -7.77 -8.46 -27.91
CA CYS A 52 -8.84 -8.27 -26.94
C CYS A 52 -8.94 -6.78 -26.60
N ILE A 53 -10.13 -6.22 -26.80
CA ILE A 53 -10.44 -4.83 -26.43
C ILE A 53 -11.47 -4.89 -25.30
N MET A 54 -11.04 -4.52 -24.09
CA MET A 54 -11.82 -4.64 -22.87
C MET A 54 -12.20 -3.24 -22.37
N HIS A 55 -13.50 -2.95 -22.35
CA HIS A 55 -14.05 -1.66 -21.93
C HIS A 55 -14.62 -1.76 -20.52
N PHE A 56 -14.21 -0.86 -19.62
CA PHE A 56 -14.82 -0.69 -18.31
C PHE A 56 -15.79 0.49 -18.37
N ASP A 57 -17.08 0.14 -18.45
CA ASP A 57 -18.14 1.09 -18.84
C ASP A 57 -18.43 2.14 -17.76
N ASN A 58 -18.16 1.81 -16.50
CA ASN A 58 -18.38 2.67 -15.34
C ASN A 58 -17.08 3.31 -14.81
N ALA A 59 -16.02 3.42 -15.62
CA ALA A 59 -14.75 3.98 -15.17
C ALA A 59 -14.87 5.45 -14.71
N ALA A 60 -15.76 6.24 -15.32
CA ALA A 60 -16.06 7.60 -14.86
C ALA A 60 -16.73 7.70 -13.48
N GLU A 61 -17.37 6.61 -13.04
CA GLU A 61 -18.06 6.51 -11.74
C GLU A 61 -17.14 5.98 -10.64
N ALA A 62 -15.89 5.67 -10.99
CA ALA A 62 -14.91 5.16 -10.05
C ALA A 62 -14.60 6.18 -8.94
N ALA A 63 -14.03 5.71 -7.83
CA ALA A 63 -13.65 6.56 -6.70
C ALA A 63 -12.68 7.68 -7.12
N TYR A 64 -11.78 7.37 -8.06
CA TYR A 64 -10.75 8.27 -8.56
C TYR A 64 -10.69 8.26 -10.10
N PRO A 65 -11.62 8.94 -10.80
CA PRO A 65 -11.65 8.91 -12.27
C PRO A 65 -10.40 9.56 -12.90
N LYS A 66 -9.79 10.54 -12.24
CA LYS A 66 -8.50 11.13 -12.64
C LYS A 66 -7.34 10.13 -12.57
N GLY A 67 -7.50 9.05 -11.79
CA GLY A 67 -6.55 7.95 -11.75
C GLY A 67 -6.44 7.20 -13.07
N TRP A 68 -7.41 7.33 -13.97
CA TRP A 68 -7.36 6.72 -15.31
C TRP A 68 -6.57 7.54 -16.33
N GLU A 69 -6.37 8.84 -16.10
CA GLU A 69 -5.62 9.72 -16.99
C GLU A 69 -4.13 9.33 -16.99
N GLY A 70 -3.63 8.81 -18.12
CA GLY A 70 -2.24 8.35 -18.25
C GLY A 70 -1.94 7.02 -17.56
N TYR A 71 -2.96 6.30 -17.08
CA TYR A 71 -2.81 4.98 -16.45
C TYR A 71 -2.74 3.85 -17.48
N GLN A 72 -1.94 2.84 -17.19
CA GLN A 72 -1.87 1.58 -17.94
C GLN A 72 -2.16 0.37 -17.06
N ALA A 73 -3.03 -0.52 -17.52
CA ALA A 73 -3.34 -1.75 -16.78
C ALA A 73 -2.14 -2.68 -16.66
N CYS A 74 -2.04 -3.40 -15.54
CA CYS A 74 -1.06 -4.45 -15.35
C CYS A 74 -1.59 -5.77 -15.91
N ALA A 75 -0.74 -6.57 -16.54
CA ALA A 75 -1.04 -7.92 -17.00
C ALA A 75 0.06 -8.91 -16.59
N SER A 76 -0.31 -10.18 -16.45
CA SER A 76 0.64 -11.27 -16.16
C SER A 76 0.16 -12.61 -16.68
N TYR A 77 1.07 -13.46 -17.13
CA TYR A 77 0.75 -14.82 -17.56
C TYR A 77 0.86 -15.86 -16.42
N ASP A 78 1.64 -15.55 -15.39
CA ASP A 78 2.01 -16.48 -14.31
C ASP A 78 1.75 -15.93 -12.89
N ARG A 79 1.22 -14.71 -12.79
CA ARG A 79 1.01 -13.93 -11.56
C ARG A 79 2.30 -13.56 -10.80
N ARG A 80 3.46 -13.68 -11.45
CA ARG A 80 4.78 -13.34 -10.88
C ARG A 80 5.44 -12.23 -11.68
N ASN A 81 5.40 -12.34 -12.99
CA ASN A 81 5.96 -11.35 -13.89
C ASN A 81 4.81 -10.48 -14.41
N TRP A 82 4.75 -9.24 -13.91
CA TRP A 82 3.73 -8.26 -14.28
C TRP A 82 4.33 -7.20 -15.21
N PHE A 83 3.55 -6.75 -16.20
CA PHE A 83 3.93 -5.74 -17.19
C PHE A 83 2.74 -4.85 -17.51
N ARG A 84 2.97 -3.65 -18.02
CA ARG A 84 1.91 -2.72 -18.45
C ARG A 84 1.38 -3.10 -19.83
N VAL A 85 0.10 -2.85 -20.07
CA VAL A 85 -0.55 -3.07 -21.38
C VAL A 85 -1.23 -1.80 -21.89
N PRO A 86 -1.30 -1.61 -23.22
CA PRO A 86 -1.89 -0.42 -23.81
C PRO A 86 -3.30 -0.16 -23.28
N THR A 87 -3.48 1.02 -22.70
CA THR A 87 -4.72 1.42 -22.05
C THR A 87 -5.01 2.87 -22.40
N SER A 88 -6.28 3.20 -22.63
CA SER A 88 -6.75 4.57 -22.80
C SER A 88 -7.97 4.84 -21.94
N TYR A 89 -8.21 6.12 -21.63
CA TYR A 89 -9.40 6.56 -20.93
C TYR A 89 -10.03 7.73 -21.70
N GLU A 90 -11.19 7.48 -22.29
CA GLU A 90 -11.88 8.43 -23.16
C GLU A 90 -13.38 8.36 -22.94
N ASN A 91 -14.05 9.52 -22.90
CA ASN A 91 -15.51 9.62 -22.74
C ASN A 91 -16.08 8.81 -21.56
N GLY A 92 -15.30 8.70 -20.48
CA GLY A 92 -15.70 7.99 -19.27
C GLY A 92 -15.51 6.46 -19.28
N VAL A 93 -14.87 5.92 -20.32
CA VAL A 93 -14.61 4.48 -20.47
C VAL A 93 -13.10 4.23 -20.45
N LEU A 94 -12.64 3.35 -19.56
CA LEU A 94 -11.28 2.82 -19.59
C LEU A 94 -11.24 1.65 -20.57
N THR A 95 -10.30 1.65 -21.50
CA THR A 95 -10.18 0.62 -22.53
C THR A 95 -8.78 0.01 -22.49
N VAL A 96 -8.70 -1.31 -22.26
CA VAL A 96 -7.45 -2.08 -22.34
C VAL A 96 -7.43 -2.81 -23.68
N ASN A 97 -6.38 -2.59 -24.48
CA ASN A 97 -6.21 -3.18 -25.81
C ASN A 97 -4.93 -4.04 -25.85
N HIS A 98 -5.10 -5.36 -25.81
CA HIS A 98 -3.97 -6.27 -25.70
C HIS A 98 -4.24 -7.58 -26.47
N THR A 99 -3.23 -8.09 -27.16
CA THR A 99 -3.24 -9.42 -27.79
C THR A 99 -2.45 -10.40 -26.90
N PRO A 100 -3.11 -11.25 -26.08
CA PRO A 100 -2.41 -12.16 -25.18
C PRO A 100 -1.57 -13.18 -25.95
N LEU A 101 -0.34 -13.44 -25.50
CA LEU A 101 0.53 -14.46 -26.10
C LEU A 101 0.21 -15.89 -25.65
N SER A 102 -0.74 -16.05 -24.72
CA SER A 102 -1.09 -17.33 -24.10
C SER A 102 -2.56 -17.39 -23.74
N ASN A 103 -3.08 -18.61 -23.58
CA ASN A 103 -4.50 -18.85 -23.33
C ASN A 103 -4.96 -18.46 -21.93
N SER A 104 -4.07 -18.01 -21.07
CA SER A 104 -4.36 -17.63 -19.70
C SER A 104 -3.53 -16.40 -19.38
N VAL A 105 -4.20 -15.27 -19.20
CA VAL A 105 -3.57 -14.01 -18.80
C VAL A 105 -4.43 -13.38 -17.72
N TYR A 106 -3.79 -12.72 -16.78
CA TYR A 106 -4.41 -11.96 -15.73
C TYR A 106 -4.27 -10.48 -16.02
N TYR A 107 -5.26 -9.68 -15.64
CA TYR A 107 -5.21 -8.22 -15.68
C TYR A 107 -5.60 -7.66 -14.32
N ALA A 108 -4.88 -6.65 -13.85
CA ALA A 108 -5.11 -6.04 -12.54
C ALA A 108 -4.88 -4.53 -12.55
N TYR A 109 -5.38 -3.85 -11.52
CA TYR A 109 -5.17 -2.41 -11.31
C TYR A 109 -3.70 -2.09 -10.94
N PHE A 110 -3.09 -2.97 -10.16
CA PHE A 110 -1.66 -2.97 -9.85
C PHE A 110 -1.21 -4.43 -9.68
N GLU A 111 0.10 -4.67 -9.57
CA GLU A 111 0.66 -5.98 -9.21
C GLU A 111 0.09 -6.46 -7.84
N PRO A 112 -0.76 -7.51 -7.82
CA PRO A 112 -1.40 -7.97 -6.60
C PRO A 112 -0.40 -8.57 -5.62
N TYR A 113 -0.70 -8.45 -4.33
CA TYR A 113 0.01 -9.11 -3.24
C TYR A 113 -0.97 -10.02 -2.49
N SER A 114 -0.81 -11.34 -2.64
CA SER A 114 -1.79 -12.34 -2.17
C SER A 114 -1.63 -12.70 -0.69
N GLU A 115 -2.69 -13.22 -0.07
CA GLU A 115 -2.68 -13.79 1.28
C GLU A 115 -1.62 -14.89 1.44
N GLU A 116 -1.44 -15.76 0.45
CA GLU A 116 -0.38 -16.77 0.47
C GLU A 116 1.04 -16.15 0.47
N GLN A 117 1.23 -15.03 -0.23
CA GLN A 117 2.50 -14.31 -0.23
C GLN A 117 2.73 -13.63 1.11
N HIS A 118 1.67 -13.06 1.72
CA HIS A 118 1.72 -12.51 3.07
C HIS A 118 2.15 -13.57 4.08
N LEU A 119 1.52 -14.75 4.06
CA LEU A 119 1.90 -15.86 4.96
C LEU A 119 3.34 -16.32 4.74
N ASN A 120 3.84 -16.33 3.50
CA ASN A 120 5.26 -16.61 3.22
C ASN A 120 6.17 -15.51 3.80
N LEU A 121 5.83 -14.23 3.62
CA LEU A 121 6.58 -13.10 4.20
C LEU A 121 6.70 -13.21 5.72
N LEU A 122 5.60 -13.57 6.40
CA LEU A 122 5.60 -13.82 7.84
C LEU A 122 6.57 -14.96 8.20
N GLY A 123 6.48 -16.09 7.50
CA GLY A 123 7.35 -17.25 7.72
C GLY A 123 8.84 -16.92 7.52
N ASP A 124 9.16 -16.20 6.45
CA ASP A 124 10.53 -15.77 6.14
C ASP A 124 11.07 -14.80 7.20
N ALA A 125 10.26 -13.81 7.61
CA ALA A 125 10.66 -12.85 8.63
C ALA A 125 10.94 -13.54 9.98
N GLN A 126 10.07 -14.45 10.40
CA GLN A 126 10.24 -15.22 11.65
C GLN A 126 11.50 -16.09 11.62
N GLY A 127 11.91 -16.57 10.44
CA GLY A 127 13.13 -17.37 10.26
C GLY A 127 14.44 -16.65 10.61
N SER A 128 14.43 -15.31 10.70
CA SER A 128 15.62 -14.50 11.03
C SER A 128 16.15 -14.71 12.46
N GLY A 129 15.31 -15.15 13.40
CA GLY A 129 15.62 -15.18 14.83
C GLY A 129 15.59 -13.80 15.53
N LEU A 130 15.40 -12.71 14.77
CA LEU A 130 15.24 -11.34 15.29
C LEU A 130 13.77 -10.89 15.33
N CYS A 131 12.90 -11.58 14.61
CA CYS A 131 11.48 -11.26 14.48
C CYS A 131 10.64 -12.16 15.40
N ARG A 132 9.76 -11.53 16.20
CA ARG A 132 8.63 -12.19 16.85
C ARG A 132 7.35 -11.78 16.14
N ILE A 133 6.48 -12.75 15.86
CA ILE A 133 5.14 -12.49 15.32
C ILE A 133 4.14 -12.64 16.45
N ASP A 134 3.36 -11.59 16.67
CA ASP A 134 2.23 -11.57 17.59
C ASP A 134 0.93 -11.45 16.77
N ASP A 135 -0.08 -12.24 17.10
CA ASP A 135 -1.46 -12.02 16.63
C ASP A 135 -2.12 -11.00 17.57
N LEU A 136 -2.44 -9.82 17.04
CA LEU A 136 -3.07 -8.76 17.83
C LEU A 136 -4.57 -8.98 18.00
N GLY A 137 -5.19 -9.81 17.17
CA GLY A 137 -6.62 -10.05 17.13
C GLY A 137 -7.11 -10.29 15.70
N SER A 138 -8.42 -10.44 15.55
CA SER A 138 -9.00 -10.86 14.27
C SER A 138 -9.73 -9.72 13.53
N THR A 139 -9.67 -9.76 12.19
CA THR A 139 -10.50 -8.94 11.31
C THR A 139 -12.00 -9.25 11.46
N VAL A 140 -12.84 -8.47 10.78
CA VAL A 140 -14.30 -8.69 10.71
C VAL A 140 -14.67 -10.12 10.25
N GLN A 141 -13.89 -10.72 9.33
CA GLN A 141 -14.10 -12.09 8.83
C GLN A 141 -13.21 -13.13 9.50
N GLY A 142 -12.49 -12.78 10.56
CA GLY A 142 -11.71 -13.72 11.35
C GLY A 142 -10.33 -14.07 10.81
N ARG A 143 -9.73 -13.22 9.96
CA ARG A 143 -8.30 -13.31 9.59
C ARG A 143 -7.44 -12.64 10.66
N ASP A 144 -6.17 -13.01 10.70
CA ASP A 144 -5.24 -12.53 11.73
C ASP A 144 -4.76 -11.09 11.44
N ILE A 145 -4.55 -10.29 12.49
CA ILE A 145 -3.84 -9.02 12.42
C ILE A 145 -2.44 -9.24 13.00
N ASN A 146 -1.50 -9.59 12.12
CA ASN A 146 -0.15 -9.95 12.53
C ASN A 146 0.75 -8.72 12.70
N LEU A 147 1.39 -8.64 13.87
CA LEU A 147 2.42 -7.68 14.21
C LEU A 147 3.79 -8.37 14.22
N LEU A 148 4.73 -7.85 13.45
CA LEU A 148 6.13 -8.23 13.49
C LEU A 148 6.86 -7.28 14.42
N THR A 149 7.40 -7.83 15.52
CA THR A 149 8.28 -7.10 16.44
C THR A 149 9.72 -7.52 16.16
N ILE A 150 10.56 -6.57 15.71
CA ILE A 150 11.95 -6.84 15.28
C ILE A 150 12.91 -5.95 16.07
N GLY A 151 13.89 -6.56 16.73
CA GLY A 151 14.86 -5.82 17.55
C GLY A 151 15.79 -6.72 18.35
N ASN A 152 16.92 -6.16 18.77
CA ASN A 152 17.77 -6.75 19.80
C ASN A 152 17.12 -6.44 21.17
N GLN A 153 17.06 -7.38 22.11
CA GLN A 153 16.50 -7.16 23.46
C GLN A 153 17.38 -6.22 24.33
N VAL A 154 17.75 -5.04 23.83
CA VAL A 154 18.70 -4.10 24.45
C VAL A 154 18.00 -2.90 25.13
N GLU A 155 18.72 -2.27 26.06
CA GLU A 155 18.30 -1.16 26.94
C GLU A 155 17.88 0.15 26.24
N SER A 156 17.99 0.28 24.90
CA SER A 156 17.51 1.46 24.18
C SER A 156 16.13 1.21 23.57
N ASP A 157 15.22 2.17 23.79
CA ASP A 157 13.77 2.00 23.89
C ASP A 157 12.97 2.62 22.71
N LEU A 158 13.63 3.03 21.61
CA LEU A 158 12.90 3.70 20.52
C LEU A 158 11.93 2.74 19.83
N LYS A 159 10.69 3.19 19.63
CA LYS A 159 9.59 2.43 19.03
C LYS A 159 9.29 2.97 17.64
N ILE A 160 9.67 2.21 16.62
CA ILE A 160 9.41 2.57 15.23
C ILE A 160 8.23 1.74 14.74
N TRP A 161 7.13 2.42 14.40
CA TRP A 161 5.93 1.78 13.89
C TRP A 161 5.80 1.97 12.38
N ILE A 162 5.46 0.89 11.69
CA ILE A 162 5.17 0.92 10.25
C ILE A 162 3.88 0.13 10.01
N THR A 163 2.88 0.79 9.45
CA THR A 163 1.65 0.15 8.98
C THR A 163 1.57 0.25 7.48
N ALA A 164 1.04 -0.78 6.82
CA ALA A 164 0.84 -0.77 5.39
C ALA A 164 -0.56 -1.27 5.02
N ARG A 165 -1.04 -0.80 3.86
CA ARG A 165 -2.20 -1.39 3.17
C ARG A 165 -3.51 -1.30 3.97
N GLN A 166 -3.73 -0.17 4.64
CA GLN A 166 -5.04 0.12 5.25
C GLN A 166 -6.16 0.15 4.21
N HIS A 167 -5.85 0.69 3.03
CA HIS A 167 -6.65 0.50 1.83
C HIS A 167 -6.17 -0.76 1.09
N PRO A 168 -7.02 -1.78 0.94
CA PRO A 168 -6.59 -3.11 0.50
C PRO A 168 -6.08 -3.19 -0.94
N GLY A 169 -6.55 -2.29 -1.82
CA GLY A 169 -6.15 -2.24 -3.22
C GLY A 169 -4.77 -1.60 -3.45
N GLU A 170 -4.20 -0.95 -2.44
CA GLU A 170 -2.89 -0.31 -2.48
C GLU A 170 -1.78 -1.33 -2.20
N THR A 171 -1.68 -2.33 -3.08
CA THR A 171 -0.82 -3.51 -2.87
C THR A 171 0.68 -3.17 -2.88
N MET A 172 1.08 -2.05 -3.49
CA MET A 172 2.44 -1.50 -3.40
C MET A 172 2.92 -1.30 -1.96
N ALA A 173 2.00 -1.05 -1.02
CA ALA A 173 2.35 -0.82 0.38
C ALA A 173 2.93 -2.08 1.05
N GLU A 174 2.38 -3.26 0.75
CA GLU A 174 2.91 -4.51 1.31
C GLU A 174 4.17 -4.98 0.56
N TRP A 175 4.27 -4.70 -0.76
CA TRP A 175 5.54 -4.84 -1.48
C TRP A 175 6.64 -3.95 -0.89
N PHE A 176 6.34 -2.72 -0.48
CA PHE A 176 7.30 -1.86 0.22
C PHE A 176 7.76 -2.51 1.53
N VAL A 177 6.82 -3.05 2.33
CA VAL A 177 7.15 -3.71 3.60
C VAL A 177 8.02 -4.94 3.38
N GLU A 178 7.76 -5.74 2.35
CA GLU A 178 8.60 -6.90 2.00
C GLU A 178 10.06 -6.49 1.77
N GLY A 179 10.31 -5.40 1.04
CA GLY A 179 11.67 -4.93 0.75
C GLY A 179 12.35 -4.33 1.98
N LEU A 180 11.59 -3.59 2.78
CA LEU A 180 12.04 -3.08 4.07
C LEU A 180 12.46 -4.21 5.00
N LEU A 181 11.63 -5.26 5.13
CA LEU A 181 11.93 -6.44 5.94
C LEU A 181 13.15 -7.20 5.41
N GLY A 182 13.24 -7.38 4.09
CA GLY A 182 14.37 -8.05 3.44
C GLY A 182 15.71 -7.42 3.80
N ARG A 183 15.80 -6.08 3.82
CA ARG A 183 17.01 -5.36 4.23
C ARG A 183 17.18 -5.28 5.76
N LEU A 184 16.09 -5.04 6.50
CA LEU A 184 16.14 -4.91 7.96
C LEU A 184 16.59 -6.20 8.65
N LEU A 185 16.26 -7.37 8.07
CA LEU A 185 16.60 -8.68 8.61
C LEU A 185 17.92 -9.25 8.04
N ASP A 186 18.59 -8.53 7.13
CA ASP A 186 19.92 -8.93 6.66
C ASP A 186 20.99 -8.60 7.71
N HIS A 187 21.50 -9.64 8.38
CA HIS A 187 22.57 -9.56 9.37
C HIS A 187 23.88 -8.95 8.83
N GLN A 188 24.09 -8.90 7.52
CA GLN A 188 25.27 -8.30 6.91
C GLN A 188 25.11 -6.80 6.67
N ASP A 189 23.88 -6.29 6.61
CA ASP A 189 23.61 -4.87 6.41
C ASP A 189 23.97 -4.08 7.69
N ALA A 190 24.85 -3.08 7.54
CA ALA A 190 25.31 -2.26 8.66
C ALA A 190 24.28 -1.20 9.09
N THR A 191 23.44 -0.73 8.17
CA THR A 191 22.32 0.16 8.48
C THR A 191 21.30 -0.57 9.35
N ALA A 192 20.91 -1.77 8.96
CA ALA A 192 20.00 -2.62 9.72
C ALA A 192 20.52 -2.89 11.15
N ARG A 193 21.76 -3.36 11.28
CA ARG A 193 22.37 -3.59 12.61
C ARG A 193 22.41 -2.32 13.47
N THR A 194 22.81 -1.19 12.89
CA THR A 194 22.86 0.09 13.62
C THR A 194 21.48 0.55 14.08
N LEU A 195 20.44 0.30 13.28
CA LEU A 195 19.05 0.60 13.65
C LEU A 195 18.58 -0.31 14.79
N LEU A 196 18.81 -1.62 14.67
CA LEU A 196 18.34 -2.63 15.63
C LEU A 196 19.07 -2.57 16.99
N ASP A 197 20.24 -1.94 17.04
CA ASP A 197 20.93 -1.61 18.30
C ASP A 197 20.29 -0.44 19.06
N ARG A 198 19.41 0.34 18.40
CA ARG A 198 18.85 1.59 18.92
C ARG A 198 17.31 1.59 19.00
N ALA A 199 16.65 0.77 18.19
CA ALA A 199 15.20 0.76 18.07
C ALA A 199 14.63 -0.65 17.94
N THR A 200 13.38 -0.80 18.37
CA THR A 200 12.51 -1.93 18.05
C THR A 200 11.51 -1.49 16.98
N PHE A 201 11.40 -2.27 15.92
CA PHE A 201 10.42 -2.08 14.85
C PHE A 201 9.15 -2.87 15.14
N TYR A 202 8.01 -2.23 14.94
CA TYR A 202 6.66 -2.77 15.07
C TYR A 202 5.98 -2.60 13.71
N ILE A 203 5.86 -3.70 12.97
CA ILE A 203 5.45 -3.66 11.56
C ILE A 203 4.18 -4.47 11.37
N VAL A 204 3.16 -3.86 10.78
CA VAL A 204 1.93 -4.53 10.33
C VAL A 204 1.92 -4.51 8.79
N PRO A 205 2.33 -5.60 8.12
CA PRO A 205 2.47 -5.62 6.65
C PRO A 205 1.15 -5.45 5.90
N ASN A 206 0.05 -5.94 6.48
CA ASN A 206 -1.28 -5.83 5.91
C ASN A 206 -2.31 -5.44 6.98
N MET A 207 -2.71 -4.18 6.99
CA MET A 207 -3.74 -3.66 7.88
C MET A 207 -5.16 -4.09 7.49
N ASN A 208 -5.38 -4.60 6.28
CA ASN A 208 -6.71 -4.96 5.78
C ASN A 208 -6.74 -6.30 5.03
N PRO A 209 -6.50 -7.44 5.73
CA PRO A 209 -6.50 -8.76 5.10
C PRO A 209 -7.84 -9.11 4.45
N ASP A 210 -8.96 -8.72 5.07
CA ASP A 210 -10.29 -8.99 4.55
C ASP A 210 -10.57 -8.26 3.24
N GLY A 211 -10.34 -6.94 3.22
CA GLY A 211 -10.54 -6.14 2.01
C GLY A 211 -9.62 -6.60 0.88
N SER A 212 -8.40 -7.04 1.22
CA SER A 212 -7.43 -7.58 0.25
C SER A 212 -7.99 -8.83 -0.42
N ALA A 213 -8.41 -9.82 0.38
CA ALA A 213 -8.98 -11.07 -0.12
C ALA A 213 -10.26 -10.89 -0.93
N LEU A 214 -11.08 -9.90 -0.55
CA LEU A 214 -12.33 -9.57 -1.23
C LEU A 214 -12.13 -8.81 -2.54
N GLY A 215 -10.92 -8.31 -2.82
CA GLY A 215 -10.65 -7.48 -4.00
C GLY A 215 -11.37 -6.13 -3.91
N ASN A 216 -11.33 -5.52 -2.75
CA ASN A 216 -11.75 -4.14 -2.51
C ASN A 216 -10.60 -3.17 -2.84
N LEU A 217 -10.92 -1.91 -3.09
CA LEU A 217 -9.95 -0.82 -3.15
C LEU A 217 -9.65 -0.26 -1.76
N ARG A 218 -10.68 0.15 -1.02
CA ARG A 218 -10.54 1.18 0.02
C ARG A 218 -11.07 0.77 1.40
N THR A 219 -11.91 -0.25 1.47
CA THR A 219 -12.62 -0.60 2.70
C THR A 219 -12.39 -2.03 3.16
N ASN A 220 -12.47 -2.25 4.48
CA ASN A 220 -12.52 -3.59 5.06
C ASN A 220 -13.84 -4.30 4.76
N ALA A 221 -14.03 -5.52 5.26
CA ALA A 221 -15.24 -6.30 5.00
C ALA A 221 -16.54 -5.64 5.53
N ALA A 222 -16.46 -4.74 6.51
CA ALA A 222 -17.60 -3.99 7.04
C ALA A 222 -17.86 -2.66 6.30
N GLY A 223 -17.09 -2.36 5.25
CA GLY A 223 -17.22 -1.11 4.49
C GLY A 223 -16.54 0.10 5.16
N ALA A 224 -15.75 -0.12 6.21
CA ALA A 224 -15.02 0.95 6.89
C ALA A 224 -13.77 1.33 6.10
N ASN A 225 -13.56 2.63 5.88
CA ASN A 225 -12.26 3.16 5.49
C ASN A 225 -11.39 3.21 6.75
N LEU A 226 -10.46 2.26 6.90
CA LEU A 226 -9.63 2.13 8.11
C LEU A 226 -8.85 3.41 8.43
N ASN A 227 -8.37 4.13 7.41
CA ASN A 227 -7.67 5.39 7.59
C ASN A 227 -8.62 6.57 7.87
N ARG A 228 -9.83 6.32 8.39
CA ARG A 228 -10.76 7.30 8.97
C ARG A 228 -11.26 6.85 10.36
N GLU A 229 -10.68 5.80 10.93
CA GLU A 229 -11.17 5.16 12.15
C GLU A 229 -10.26 5.39 13.36
N TRP A 230 -9.12 6.07 13.21
CA TRP A 230 -8.08 6.12 14.25
C TRP A 230 -8.44 6.89 15.51
N GLU A 231 -9.37 7.85 15.40
CA GLU A 231 -9.84 8.59 16.56
C GLU A 231 -10.71 7.69 17.48
N ASN A 232 -11.65 6.95 16.89
CA ASN A 232 -12.69 6.18 17.59
C ASN A 232 -12.95 4.80 16.95
N PRO A 233 -11.96 3.89 16.90
CA PRO A 233 -12.16 2.57 16.29
C PRO A 233 -12.99 1.67 17.21
N THR A 234 -13.66 0.67 16.63
CA THR A 234 -14.51 -0.29 17.37
C THR A 234 -14.22 -1.71 16.90
N LEU A 235 -14.41 -2.70 17.77
CA LEU A 235 -14.21 -4.12 17.44
C LEU A 235 -15.20 -4.61 16.37
N GLU A 236 -16.37 -3.99 16.27
CA GLU A 236 -17.40 -4.40 15.30
C GLU A 236 -17.17 -3.84 13.90
N LYS A 237 -16.68 -2.59 13.79
CA LYS A 237 -16.56 -1.89 12.51
C LYS A 237 -15.14 -1.88 11.96
N SER A 238 -14.17 -1.66 12.84
CA SER A 238 -12.77 -1.40 12.50
C SER A 238 -11.82 -2.09 13.51
N PRO A 239 -11.99 -3.41 13.76
CA PRO A 239 -11.15 -4.15 14.70
C PRO A 239 -9.66 -4.07 14.35
N GLU A 240 -9.34 -3.97 13.05
CA GLU A 240 -7.97 -3.90 12.55
C GLU A 240 -7.24 -2.67 13.12
N VAL A 241 -7.90 -1.50 13.08
CA VAL A 241 -7.38 -0.26 13.65
C VAL A 241 -7.42 -0.31 15.17
N PHE A 242 -8.48 -0.88 15.77
CA PHE A 242 -8.61 -1.01 17.22
C PHE A 242 -7.40 -1.73 17.83
N PHE A 243 -7.07 -2.93 17.35
CA PHE A 243 -5.99 -3.74 17.92
C PHE A 243 -4.61 -3.08 17.77
N VAL A 244 -4.32 -2.51 16.59
CA VAL A 244 -3.05 -1.83 16.33
C VAL A 244 -2.91 -0.57 17.21
N ARG A 245 -3.99 0.21 17.34
CA ARG A 245 -4.02 1.42 18.15
C ARG A 245 -3.83 1.12 19.64
N GLU A 246 -4.52 0.12 20.17
CA GLU A 246 -4.32 -0.31 21.57
C GLU A 246 -2.87 -0.76 21.78
N LYS A 247 -2.29 -1.47 20.80
CA LYS A 247 -0.89 -1.88 20.90
C LYS A 247 0.09 -0.70 20.89
N MET A 248 -0.15 0.32 20.06
CA MET A 248 0.64 1.56 20.07
C MET A 248 0.53 2.30 21.42
N LEU A 249 -0.66 2.32 22.03
CA LEU A 249 -0.87 2.92 23.34
C LEU A 249 -0.11 2.18 24.45
N GLU A 250 0.03 0.85 24.34
CA GLU A 250 0.84 0.04 25.26
C GLU A 250 2.35 0.27 25.08
N THR A 251 2.83 0.31 23.82
CA THR A 251 4.27 0.32 23.54
C THR A 251 4.88 1.72 23.53
N GLY A 252 4.09 2.73 23.17
CA GLY A 252 4.59 4.03 22.71
C GLY A 252 5.00 4.01 21.24
N VAL A 253 5.21 5.22 20.68
CA VAL A 253 5.62 5.45 19.28
C VAL A 253 6.59 6.64 19.23
N ASP A 254 7.75 6.45 18.61
CA ASP A 254 8.79 7.48 18.43
C ASP A 254 8.98 7.88 16.95
N LEU A 255 8.62 6.99 16.03
CA LEU A 255 8.52 7.25 14.60
C LEU A 255 7.37 6.41 14.03
N PHE A 256 6.57 6.99 13.14
CA PHE A 256 5.49 6.29 12.45
C PHE A 256 5.52 6.50 10.93
N LEU A 257 5.44 5.41 10.18
CA LEU A 257 5.21 5.45 8.73
C LEU A 257 3.94 4.67 8.40
N ASP A 258 3.02 5.31 7.68
CA ASP A 258 1.81 4.70 7.14
C ASP A 258 1.95 4.62 5.62
N ILE A 259 2.06 3.41 5.08
CA ILE A 259 2.41 3.18 3.67
C ILE A 259 1.14 2.95 2.84
N HIS A 260 0.99 3.78 1.79
CA HIS A 260 -0.19 3.86 0.92
C HIS A 260 0.23 3.93 -0.56
N GLY A 261 -0.78 3.95 -1.43
CA GLY A 261 -0.64 4.28 -2.83
C GLY A 261 -1.68 5.30 -3.30
N ASP A 262 -1.27 6.23 -4.17
CA ASP A 262 -2.15 7.26 -4.73
C ASP A 262 -2.53 6.95 -6.19
N GLU A 263 -3.83 7.00 -6.48
CA GLU A 263 -4.37 6.67 -7.79
C GLU A 263 -4.05 7.74 -8.85
N GLY A 264 -3.93 9.00 -8.43
CA GLY A 264 -3.93 10.16 -9.31
C GLY A 264 -2.54 10.69 -9.66
N LEU A 265 -1.72 10.96 -8.65
CA LEU A 265 -0.40 11.57 -8.76
C LEU A 265 0.62 10.52 -9.21
N PRO A 266 1.37 10.77 -10.30
CA PRO A 266 2.41 9.87 -10.77
C PRO A 266 3.75 10.16 -10.06
N PHE A 267 3.77 10.19 -8.73
CA PHE A 267 4.97 10.50 -7.95
C PHE A 267 4.99 9.72 -6.63
N VAL A 268 6.19 9.49 -6.11
CA VAL A 268 6.39 9.07 -4.72
C VAL A 268 6.53 10.32 -3.86
N PHE A 269 5.75 10.42 -2.78
CA PHE A 269 5.80 11.57 -1.87
C PHE A 269 5.43 11.17 -0.44
N VAL A 270 5.55 12.11 0.50
CA VAL A 270 5.07 11.95 1.87
C VAL A 270 4.16 13.11 2.27
N ALA A 271 3.17 12.83 3.11
CA ALA A 271 2.30 13.81 3.75
C ALA A 271 2.51 13.78 5.26
N GLY A 272 2.90 14.93 5.83
CA GLY A 272 3.32 15.09 7.22
C GLY A 272 2.19 15.43 8.18
N THR A 273 2.56 16.03 9.32
CA THR A 273 1.63 16.34 10.41
C THR A 273 1.53 17.83 10.70
N GLU A 274 1.89 18.71 9.76
CA GLU A 274 1.94 20.16 9.95
C GLU A 274 0.62 20.79 10.42
N GLY A 275 -0.52 20.14 10.14
CA GLY A 275 -1.83 20.59 10.57
C GLY A 275 -2.28 20.10 11.95
N VAL A 276 -1.54 19.21 12.62
CA VAL A 276 -1.99 18.67 13.91
C VAL A 276 -1.77 19.67 15.06
N PRO A 277 -2.63 19.69 16.10
CA PRO A 277 -2.50 20.64 17.21
C PRO A 277 -1.14 20.62 17.93
N ASN A 278 -0.52 19.45 18.09
CA ASN A 278 0.75 19.29 18.80
C ASN A 278 1.99 19.46 17.91
N TYR A 279 1.82 19.88 16.64
CA TYR A 279 2.95 20.13 15.73
C TYR A 279 3.87 21.22 16.28
N ASN A 280 5.18 20.99 16.19
CA ASN A 280 6.18 21.87 16.81
C ASN A 280 7.50 21.88 16.02
N PRO A 281 8.42 22.82 16.31
CA PRO A 281 9.67 22.96 15.57
C PRO A 281 10.55 21.70 15.55
N ARG A 282 10.48 20.84 16.59
CA ARG A 282 11.24 19.58 16.62
C ARG A 282 10.70 18.61 15.56
N ILE A 283 9.37 18.43 15.49
CA ILE A 283 8.75 17.58 14.48
C ILE A 283 9.04 18.10 13.08
N SER A 284 8.93 19.41 12.85
CA SER A 284 9.26 20.03 11.56
C SER A 284 10.72 19.80 11.13
N ALA A 285 11.67 19.86 12.08
CA ALA A 285 13.07 19.56 11.82
C ALA A 285 13.29 18.08 11.48
N LEU A 286 12.67 17.16 12.22
CA LEU A 286 12.72 15.73 11.95
C LEU A 286 12.13 15.37 10.58
N GLU A 287 10.99 15.96 10.26
CA GLU A 287 10.32 15.85 8.95
C GLU A 287 11.26 16.28 7.80
N THR A 288 11.91 17.45 7.95
CA THR A 288 12.87 17.97 6.97
C THR A 288 14.10 17.06 6.81
N GLN A 289 14.66 16.58 7.93
CA GLN A 289 15.81 15.69 7.96
C GLN A 289 15.49 14.33 7.32
N PHE A 290 14.32 13.76 7.64
CA PHE A 290 13.85 12.50 7.04
C PHE A 290 13.71 12.64 5.52
N LYS A 291 13.01 13.67 5.03
CA LYS A 291 12.83 13.89 3.59
C LYS A 291 14.15 14.10 2.86
N THR A 292 15.07 14.86 3.45
CA THR A 292 16.41 15.08 2.88
C THR A 292 17.17 13.75 2.76
N ALA A 293 17.10 12.90 3.78
CA ALA A 293 17.74 11.60 3.76
C ALA A 293 17.07 10.65 2.75
N LEU A 294 15.73 10.67 2.62
CA LEU A 294 15.02 9.84 1.66
C LEU A 294 15.30 10.27 0.21
N LEU A 295 15.37 11.58 -0.08
CA LEU A 295 15.80 12.12 -1.37
C LEU A 295 17.19 11.60 -1.78
N ASN A 296 18.11 11.53 -0.82
CA ASN A 296 19.46 11.01 -1.06
C ASN A 296 19.51 9.49 -1.20
N ALA A 297 18.59 8.77 -0.54
CA ALA A 297 18.55 7.31 -0.53
C ALA A 297 17.78 6.73 -1.74
N SER A 298 16.82 7.47 -2.29
CA SER A 298 15.99 7.01 -3.40
C SER A 298 15.73 8.14 -4.41
N PRO A 299 16.23 8.01 -5.65
CA PRO A 299 15.87 8.92 -6.74
C PRO A 299 14.38 8.89 -7.10
N ASP A 300 13.64 7.87 -6.65
CA ASP A 300 12.20 7.81 -6.88
C ASP A 300 11.41 8.80 -6.02
N PHE A 301 11.92 9.13 -4.83
CA PHE A 301 11.27 10.06 -3.92
C PHE A 301 11.48 11.52 -4.35
N GLN A 302 10.47 12.36 -4.12
CA GLN A 302 10.50 13.79 -4.37
C GLN A 302 9.63 14.55 -3.34
N ASP A 303 9.76 15.89 -3.28
CA ASP A 303 9.04 16.77 -2.33
C ASP A 303 8.46 18.04 -3.01
N GLU A 304 8.27 18.00 -4.33
CA GLU A 304 7.65 19.07 -5.13
C GLU A 304 6.15 18.84 -5.31
N TYR A 305 5.75 17.60 -5.60
CA TYR A 305 4.38 17.16 -5.83
C TYR A 305 3.89 16.33 -4.65
N GLY A 306 2.64 16.55 -4.25
CA GLY A 306 1.99 15.85 -3.15
C GLY A 306 0.68 16.51 -2.80
N TYR A 307 0.11 16.13 -1.66
CA TYR A 307 -1.11 16.78 -1.16
C TYR A 307 -0.84 18.21 -0.68
N GLU A 308 -1.89 19.04 -0.73
CA GLU A 308 -1.85 20.35 -0.08
C GLU A 308 -1.68 20.16 1.43
N LYS A 309 -0.88 21.05 2.02
CA LYS A 309 -0.59 21.03 3.45
C LYS A 309 -1.78 21.53 4.25
N ASP A 310 -2.13 20.81 5.31
CA ASP A 310 -3.17 21.25 6.25
C ASP A 310 -2.75 22.56 6.95
N ALA A 311 -3.71 23.44 7.18
CA ALA A 311 -3.47 24.62 7.99
C ALA A 311 -3.23 24.23 9.47
N PRO A 312 -2.45 25.01 10.25
CA PRO A 312 -2.17 24.68 11.65
C PRO A 312 -3.43 24.45 12.48
N GLY A 313 -3.50 23.30 13.16
CA GLY A 313 -4.63 22.87 13.99
C GLY A 313 -5.88 22.43 13.21
N GLN A 314 -5.82 22.29 11.88
CA GLN A 314 -6.95 21.88 11.03
C GLN A 314 -6.83 20.44 10.50
N ALA A 315 -5.79 19.70 10.87
CA ALA A 315 -5.62 18.32 10.42
C ALA A 315 -6.76 17.42 10.90
N ASN A 316 -7.19 16.51 10.02
CA ASN A 316 -8.16 15.49 10.36
C ASN A 316 -7.49 14.38 11.18
N VAL A 317 -7.78 14.34 12.49
CA VAL A 317 -7.21 13.35 13.43
C VAL A 317 -7.87 11.96 13.37
N THR A 318 -8.77 11.73 12.42
CA THR A 318 -9.26 10.38 12.09
C THR A 318 -8.29 9.61 11.17
N LEU A 319 -7.34 10.32 10.54
CA LEU A 319 -6.23 9.74 9.77
C LEU A 319 -5.16 9.19 10.71
N ALA A 320 -4.55 8.07 10.35
CA ALA A 320 -3.50 7.39 11.13
C ALA A 320 -2.34 8.33 11.48
N THR A 321 -1.71 8.90 10.46
CA THR A 321 -0.52 9.76 10.60
C THR A 321 -0.79 10.94 11.51
N ASN A 322 -1.94 11.59 11.34
CA ASN A 322 -2.34 12.72 12.18
C ASN A 322 -2.65 12.28 13.62
N TRP A 323 -3.38 11.18 13.80
CA TRP A 323 -3.69 10.66 15.13
C TRP A 323 -2.42 10.29 15.89
N VAL A 324 -1.54 9.49 15.27
CA VAL A 324 -0.29 9.02 15.88
C VAL A 324 0.65 10.20 16.16
N GLY A 325 0.92 11.04 15.16
CA GLY A 325 1.80 12.20 15.31
C GLY A 325 1.31 13.17 16.38
N ASN A 326 0.00 13.42 16.46
CA ASN A 326 -0.58 14.27 17.51
C ASN A 326 -0.55 13.59 18.90
N ARG A 327 -0.87 12.30 18.97
CA ARG A 327 -1.00 11.54 20.24
C ARG A 327 0.33 11.32 20.93
N PHE A 328 1.35 10.94 20.15
CA PHE A 328 2.67 10.59 20.67
C PHE A 328 3.70 11.71 20.50
N ASN A 329 3.35 12.80 19.81
CA ASN A 329 4.26 13.90 19.50
C ASN A 329 5.56 13.36 18.86
N CYS A 330 5.41 12.59 17.79
CA CYS A 330 6.51 11.88 17.13
C CYS A 330 6.59 12.27 15.64
N LEU A 331 7.70 11.95 14.99
CA LEU A 331 7.77 12.01 13.53
C LEU A 331 6.77 11.02 12.96
N ALA A 332 5.86 11.49 12.10
CA ALA A 332 4.86 10.65 11.46
C ALA A 332 4.67 11.07 10.00
N TYR A 333 4.67 10.11 9.09
CA TYR A 333 4.40 10.34 7.67
C TYR A 333 3.42 9.31 7.11
N THR A 334 2.51 9.77 6.26
CA THR A 334 1.95 8.92 5.21
C THR A 334 2.92 8.93 4.04
N LEU A 335 3.34 7.76 3.55
CA LEU A 335 4.13 7.62 2.32
C LEU A 335 3.22 7.11 1.20
N GLU A 336 3.22 7.82 0.08
CA GLU A 336 2.36 7.54 -1.06
C GLU A 336 3.21 7.10 -2.27
N MET A 337 2.81 6.00 -2.91
CA MET A 337 3.41 5.48 -4.13
C MET A 337 2.39 5.48 -5.29
N PRO A 338 2.81 5.72 -6.54
CA PRO A 338 1.85 5.86 -7.63
C PRO A 338 1.30 4.52 -8.13
N PHE A 339 -0.01 4.43 -8.41
CA PHE A 339 -0.56 3.31 -9.21
C PHE A 339 -0.11 3.37 -10.68
N LYS A 340 0.18 4.58 -11.17
CA LYS A 340 0.63 4.86 -12.52
C LYS A 340 2.12 4.53 -12.64
N ASP A 341 2.95 5.53 -12.51
CA ASP A 341 4.41 5.46 -12.59
C ASP A 341 4.98 6.67 -11.82
N ASN A 342 6.29 6.69 -11.62
CA ASN A 342 7.00 7.91 -11.23
C ASN A 342 7.32 8.74 -12.48
N ALA A 343 6.62 9.86 -12.69
CA ALA A 343 6.81 10.72 -13.86
C ALA A 343 8.22 11.35 -13.94
N ASN A 344 8.96 11.40 -12.83
CA ASN A 344 10.36 11.84 -12.85
C ASN A 344 11.30 10.77 -13.45
N LEU A 345 10.94 9.50 -13.33
CA LEU A 345 11.74 8.35 -13.74
C LEU A 345 10.81 7.25 -14.29
N PRO A 346 10.22 7.46 -15.49
CA PRO A 346 9.24 6.55 -16.03
C PRO A 346 9.87 5.24 -16.53
N ASP A 347 9.09 4.17 -16.47
CA ASP A 347 9.38 2.85 -17.03
C ASP A 347 8.17 2.41 -17.86
N ASP A 348 8.27 2.47 -19.18
CA ASP A 348 7.15 2.18 -20.08
C ASP A 348 6.68 0.72 -20.02
N ASP A 349 7.56 -0.22 -19.64
CA ASP A 349 7.28 -1.65 -19.61
C ASP A 349 6.57 -2.06 -18.31
N PHE A 350 6.94 -1.45 -17.18
CA PHE A 350 6.51 -1.87 -15.85
C PHE A 350 5.77 -0.79 -15.06
N GLY A 351 5.98 0.47 -15.37
CA GLY A 351 5.53 1.62 -14.58
C GLY A 351 6.09 1.56 -13.15
N TRP A 352 5.27 1.99 -12.18
CA TRP A 352 5.51 1.61 -10.79
C TRP A 352 5.08 0.16 -10.58
N ASN A 353 5.86 -0.63 -9.83
CA ASN A 353 5.59 -2.05 -9.60
C ASN A 353 6.05 -2.52 -8.21
N GLY A 354 5.88 -3.81 -7.92
CA GLY A 354 6.35 -4.41 -6.68
C GLY A 354 7.86 -4.26 -6.49
N GLN A 355 8.66 -4.47 -7.55
CA GLN A 355 10.11 -4.37 -7.47
C GLN A 355 10.62 -2.97 -7.07
N ARG A 356 10.01 -1.90 -7.58
CA ARG A 356 10.35 -0.52 -7.19
C ARG A 356 9.86 -0.20 -5.79
N SER A 357 8.70 -0.73 -5.41
CA SER A 357 8.19 -0.64 -4.04
C SER A 357 9.14 -1.31 -3.03
N LEU A 358 9.66 -2.52 -3.34
CA LEU A 358 10.69 -3.20 -2.54
C LEU A 358 11.91 -2.30 -2.33
N ARG A 359 12.44 -1.69 -3.40
CA ARG A 359 13.61 -0.79 -3.34
C ARG A 359 13.36 0.46 -2.53
N LEU A 360 12.16 1.02 -2.61
CA LEU A 360 11.78 2.17 -1.78
C LEU A 360 11.71 1.79 -0.29
N GLY A 361 11.20 0.60 0.02
CA GLY A 361 11.23 0.02 1.36
C GLY A 361 12.64 -0.15 1.92
N GLU A 362 13.56 -0.67 1.10
CA GLU A 362 14.98 -0.74 1.43
C GLU A 362 15.57 0.66 1.71
N ALA A 363 15.27 1.65 0.85
CA ALA A 363 15.79 3.01 0.96
C ALA A 363 15.27 3.74 2.21
N ALA A 364 14.03 3.47 2.64
CA ALA A 364 13.43 4.09 3.82
C ALA A 364 14.23 3.84 5.11
N LEU A 365 14.90 2.69 5.24
CA LEU A 365 15.79 2.41 6.39
C LEU A 365 16.93 3.42 6.50
N SER A 366 17.46 3.91 5.37
CA SER A 366 18.49 4.95 5.36
C SER A 366 17.93 6.28 5.88
N ALA A 367 16.69 6.63 5.55
CA ALA A 367 16.02 7.82 6.05
C ALA A 367 15.75 7.73 7.56
N ILE A 368 15.27 6.57 8.03
CA ILE A 368 15.06 6.29 9.46
C ILE A 368 16.38 6.40 10.24
N LEU A 369 17.47 5.82 9.72
CA LEU A 369 18.79 5.90 10.36
C LEU A 369 19.26 7.35 10.53
N ASN A 370 18.91 8.24 9.60
CA ASN A 370 19.31 9.63 9.68
C ASN A 370 18.58 10.41 10.76
N VAL A 371 17.39 10.00 11.20
CA VAL A 371 16.62 10.71 12.24
C VAL A 371 16.65 10.01 13.61
N ILE A 372 17.08 8.75 13.68
CA ILE A 372 17.06 7.95 14.92
C ILE A 372 17.87 8.58 16.07
N GLY A 373 18.84 9.46 15.74
CA GLY A 373 19.57 10.33 16.66
C GLY A 373 18.70 11.23 17.53
N ASP A 374 17.61 11.72 16.96
CA ASP A 374 16.94 12.95 17.38
C ASP A 374 15.43 12.73 17.68
N LEU A 375 14.98 11.46 17.70
CA LEU A 375 13.55 11.11 17.86
C LEU A 375 12.98 11.44 19.26
N ARG A 376 13.81 11.52 20.30
CA ARG A 376 13.40 11.84 21.68
C ARG A 376 14.13 13.05 22.23
#